data_AF-A0AAW8KXQ1-F1
#
_entry.id   AF-A0AAW8KXQ1-F1
#
_cell.length_a   1.000
_cell.length_b   1.000
_cell.length_c   1.000
_cell.angle_alpha   90.00
_cell.angle_beta   90.00
_cell.angle_gamma   90.00
#
_symmetry.space_group_name_H-M   'P 1'
#
loop_
_entity.id
_entity.type
_entity.pdbx_description
1 polymer ?
#
loop_
_entity_poly.entity_id
_entity_poly.type
_entity_poly.pdbx_seq_one_letter_code
_entity_poly.pdbx_strand_id
1 'polypeptide(L)'
;LLEVRLFIYNQWYAILEIDTSDNAKPLSTLIVQIHDLNKWNYSFKDIAKKIVKNSLRWPSVESLQDLGIPYTLNHPKHLVELTESDDEFNGWLQRMEKLLNL
;
A
#
# COMPACT_ATOMS: atom_id res chain seq x y z
N LEU A 1 5.03 7.92 6.33
CA LEU A 1 4.67 7.24 5.06
C LEU A 1 5.94 6.58 4.55
N LEU A 2 5.96 5.26 4.58
CA LEU A 2 6.99 4.43 3.97
C LEU A 2 6.55 4.08 2.54
N GLU A 3 7.51 4.05 1.61
CA GLU A 3 7.32 3.58 0.25
C GLU A 3 8.36 2.50 -0.05
N VAL A 4 7.89 1.35 -0.56
CA VAL A 4 8.74 0.32 -1.17
C VAL A 4 8.33 0.18 -2.63
N ARG A 5 9.30 0.15 -3.53
CA ARG A 5 9.04 -0.01 -4.97
C ARG A 5 9.55 -1.35 -5.47
N LEU A 6 8.73 -2.02 -6.24
CA LEU A 6 9.04 -3.30 -6.86
C LEU A 6 8.87 -3.17 -8.38
N PHE A 7 9.77 -3.81 -9.13
CA PHE A 7 9.64 -3.98 -10.56
C PHE A 7 9.50 -5.47 -10.87
N ILE A 8 8.30 -5.89 -11.26
CA ILE A 8 7.90 -7.29 -11.40
C ILE A 8 7.20 -7.42 -12.76
N TYR A 9 7.55 -8.43 -13.56
CA TYR A 9 6.96 -8.68 -14.89
C TYR A 9 6.77 -7.43 -15.76
N ASN A 10 7.82 -6.60 -15.83
CA ASN A 10 7.86 -5.35 -16.60
C ASN A 10 6.86 -4.26 -16.13
N GLN A 11 6.44 -4.34 -14.86
CA GLN A 11 5.47 -3.46 -14.23
C GLN A 11 6.03 -2.93 -12.91
N TRP A 12 5.90 -1.61 -12.70
CA TRP A 12 6.24 -0.97 -11.43
C TRP A 12 5.07 -1.04 -10.45
N TYR A 13 5.38 -1.31 -9.19
CA TYR A 13 4.48 -1.28 -8.05
C TYR A 13 5.05 -0.39 -6.96
N ALA A 14 4.21 0.42 -6.32
CA ALA A 14 4.53 1.07 -5.05
C ALA A 14 3.68 0.45 -3.94
N ILE A 15 4.35 0.01 -2.87
CA ILE A 15 3.73 -0.45 -1.63
C ILE A 15 3.91 0.67 -0.60
N LEU A 16 2.81 1.15 -0.06
CA LEU A 16 2.74 2.27 0.85
C LEU A 16 2.20 1.84 2.21
N GLU A 17 2.93 2.24 3.26
CA GLU A 17 2.61 1.92 4.64
C GLU A 17 2.65 3.21 5.48
N ILE A 18 1.68 3.37 6.37
CA ILE A 18 1.68 4.46 7.36
C ILE A 18 1.97 3.84 8.72
N ASP A 19 3.01 4.34 9.38
CA ASP A 19 3.22 4.04 10.78
C ASP A 19 2.07 4.63 11.60
N THR A 20 1.30 3.74 12.23
CA THR A 20 0.21 4.08 13.14
C THR A 20 0.47 3.50 14.53
N SER A 21 1.74 3.40 14.94
CA SER A 21 2.13 2.88 16.26
C SER A 21 1.47 3.63 17.45
N ASP A 22 1.05 4.87 17.23
CA ASP A 22 0.30 5.70 18.18
C ASP A 22 -1.22 5.51 18.13
N ASN A 23 -1.74 4.73 17.17
CA ASN A 23 -3.16 4.61 16.89
C ASN A 23 -3.64 3.17 17.09
N ALA A 24 -4.83 2.99 17.67
CA ALA A 24 -5.34 1.65 18.01
C ALA A 24 -5.72 0.79 16.80
N LYS A 25 -5.86 1.39 15.60
CA LYS A 25 -6.23 0.67 14.38
C LYS A 25 -5.28 1.02 13.23
N PRO A 26 -4.52 0.05 12.70
CA PRO A 26 -3.68 0.28 11.54
C PRO A 26 -4.52 0.55 10.30
N LEU A 27 -4.04 1.47 9.48
CA LEU A 27 -4.56 1.67 8.12
C LEU A 27 -4.10 0.48 7.27
N SER A 28 -4.88 0.04 6.28
CA SER A 28 -4.44 -1.01 5.36
C SER A 28 -3.16 -0.63 4.61
N THR A 29 -2.40 -1.61 4.11
CA THR A 29 -1.34 -1.35 3.13
C THR A 29 -1.96 -0.92 1.80
N LEU A 30 -1.46 0.15 1.18
CA LEU A 30 -1.88 0.59 -0.15
C LEU A 30 -0.84 0.13 -1.19
N ILE A 31 -1.29 -0.54 -2.23
CA ILE A 31 -0.46 -0.97 -3.36
C ILE A 31 -0.94 -0.24 -4.60
N VAL A 32 -0.04 0.38 -5.36
CA VAL A 32 -0.37 1.01 -6.64
C VAL A 32 0.47 0.40 -7.75
N GLN A 33 -0.21 -0.19 -8.74
CA GLN A 33 0.42 -0.55 -10.00
C GLN A 33 0.62 0.71 -10.84
N ILE A 34 1.86 1.17 -10.97
CA ILE A 34 2.21 2.49 -11.52
C ILE A 34 2.14 2.47 -13.05
N HIS A 35 1.37 3.38 -13.65
CA HIS A 35 1.33 3.54 -15.11
C HIS A 35 2.53 4.34 -15.65
N ASP A 36 2.87 5.43 -14.96
CA ASP A 36 3.95 6.34 -15.33
C ASP A 36 4.79 6.68 -14.09
N LEU A 37 6.03 6.20 -14.08
CA LEU A 37 6.96 6.39 -12.97
C LEU A 37 7.33 7.87 -12.75
N ASN A 38 7.43 8.67 -13.81
CA ASN A 38 7.75 10.09 -13.71
C ASN A 38 6.59 10.87 -13.10
N LYS A 39 5.36 10.60 -13.57
CA LYS A 39 4.14 11.20 -12.99
C LYS A 39 3.97 10.80 -11.52
N TRP A 40 4.21 9.53 -11.19
CA TRP A 40 4.22 9.05 -9.81
C TRP A 40 5.21 9.82 -8.94
N ASN A 41 6.46 9.94 -9.39
CA ASN A 41 7.52 10.67 -8.66
C ASN A 41 7.15 12.12 -8.38
N TYR A 42 6.55 12.79 -9.37
CA TYR A 42 6.08 14.17 -9.22
C TYR A 42 4.92 14.28 -8.22
N SER A 43 3.96 13.34 -8.28
CA SER A 43 2.74 13.38 -7.47
C SER A 43 2.87 12.81 -6.06
N PHE A 44 3.95 12.07 -5.75
CA PHE A 44 4.11 11.40 -4.46
C PHE A 44 4.04 12.35 -3.25
N LYS A 45 4.66 13.53 -3.36
CA LYS A 45 4.58 14.55 -2.30
C LYS A 45 3.15 15.02 -2.03
N ASP A 46 2.33 15.11 -3.08
CA ASP A 46 0.93 15.54 -2.93
C ASP A 46 0.04 14.42 -2.40
N ILE A 47 0.34 13.16 -2.72
CA ILE A 47 -0.27 11.99 -2.05
C ILE A 47 -0.04 12.06 -0.54
N ALA A 48 1.21 12.26 -0.12
CA ALA A 48 1.55 12.38 1.31
C ALA A 48 0.79 13.54 1.99
N LYS A 49 0.69 14.71 1.35
CA LYS A 49 -0.10 15.84 1.87
C LYS A 49 -1.59 15.51 1.99
N LYS A 50 -2.18 14.83 1.00
CA LYS A 50 -3.60 14.41 1.03
C LYS A 50 -3.87 13.46 2.18
N ILE A 51 -2.96 12.52 2.44
CA ILE A 51 -3.07 11.58 3.58
C ILE A 51 -3.13 12.33 4.90
N VAL A 52 -2.20 13.27 5.12
CA VAL A 52 -2.18 14.10 6.34
C VAL A 52 -3.44 14.96 6.46
N LYS A 53 -3.84 15.61 5.35
CA LYS A 53 -5.06 16.46 5.31
C LYS A 53 -6.33 15.67 5.62
N ASN A 54 -6.38 14.40 5.26
CA ASN A 54 -7.54 13.52 5.44
C ASN A 54 -7.46 12.68 6.72
N SER A 55 -6.71 13.13 7.73
CA SER A 55 -6.56 12.47 9.02
C SER A 55 -6.07 11.03 8.90
N LEU A 56 -4.95 10.84 8.19
CA LEU A 56 -4.29 9.55 7.98
C LEU A 56 -5.18 8.53 7.23
N ARG A 57 -5.82 8.98 6.15
CA ARG A 57 -6.59 8.12 5.25
C ARG A 57 -5.95 8.09 3.87
N TRP A 58 -6.03 6.93 3.21
CA TRP A 58 -5.63 6.83 1.82
C TRP A 58 -6.42 7.79 0.93
N PRO A 59 -5.79 8.37 -0.11
CA PRO A 59 -6.52 9.05 -1.15
C PRO A 59 -7.55 8.12 -1.81
N SER A 60 -8.65 8.68 -2.33
CA SER A 60 -9.68 7.88 -2.99
C SER A 60 -9.14 7.24 -4.27
N VAL A 61 -9.79 6.16 -4.73
CA VAL A 61 -9.42 5.45 -5.96
C VAL A 61 -9.42 6.41 -7.15
N GLU A 62 -10.42 7.27 -7.26
CA GLU A 62 -10.52 8.27 -8.34
C GLU A 62 -9.36 9.25 -8.32
N SER A 63 -8.81 9.55 -7.13
CA SER A 63 -7.67 10.46 -7.00
C SER A 63 -6.32 9.83 -7.37
N LEU A 64 -6.27 8.50 -7.51
CA LEU A 64 -5.07 7.71 -7.85
C LEU A 64 -5.13 7.10 -9.25
N GLN A 65 -6.30 7.02 -9.88
CA GLN A 65 -6.52 6.38 -11.20
C GLN A 65 -5.55 6.87 -12.29
N ASP A 66 -5.18 8.14 -12.21
CA ASP A 66 -4.31 8.86 -13.13
C ASP A 66 -2.82 8.50 -12.97
N LEU A 67 -2.47 7.88 -11.84
CA LEU A 67 -1.12 7.51 -11.46
C LEU A 67 -0.90 5.99 -11.57
N GLY A 68 -1.98 5.22 -11.43
CA GLY A 68 -1.93 3.76 -11.45
C GLY A 68 -3.24 3.13 -11.02
N ILE A 69 -3.22 1.81 -10.85
CA ILE A 69 -4.35 1.04 -10.31
C ILE A 69 -4.10 0.81 -8.81
N PRO A 70 -4.91 1.40 -7.92
CA PRO A 70 -4.76 1.23 -6.48
C PRO A 70 -5.47 -0.03 -5.96
N TYR A 71 -4.84 -0.69 -5.01
CA TYR A 71 -5.36 -1.82 -4.26
C TYR A 71 -5.11 -1.60 -2.77
N THR A 72 -6.05 -1.99 -1.92
CA THR A 72 -5.85 -1.96 -0.46
C THR A 72 -5.79 -3.38 0.07
N LEU A 73 -4.78 -3.64 0.90
CA LEU A 73 -4.56 -4.92 1.53
C LEU A 73 -4.72 -4.77 3.04
N ASN A 74 -5.85 -5.25 3.56
CA ASN A 74 -6.10 -5.25 5.00
C ASN A 74 -5.07 -6.14 5.71
N HIS A 75 -4.51 -5.60 6.77
CA HIS A 75 -3.60 -6.32 7.66
C HIS A 75 -4.25 -7.54 8.31
N PRO A 76 -3.41 -8.52 8.70
CA PRO A 76 -3.75 -9.50 9.73
C PRO A 76 -4.36 -8.81 10.97
N LYS A 77 -5.34 -9.45 11.60
CA LYS A 77 -6.00 -8.98 12.82
C LYS A 77 -5.04 -8.98 14.01
N HIS A 78 -4.14 -9.97 14.10
CA HIS A 78 -3.26 -10.15 15.26
C HIS A 78 -1.81 -9.78 14.93
N LEU A 79 -1.58 -8.53 14.50
CA LEU A 79 -0.29 -8.08 13.97
C LEU A 79 0.90 -8.22 14.94
N VAL A 80 0.65 -8.00 16.25
CA VAL A 80 1.71 -7.87 17.27
C VAL A 80 2.43 -9.19 17.54
N GLU A 81 1.73 -10.32 17.37
CA GLU A 81 2.25 -11.66 17.67
C GLU A 81 2.42 -12.50 16.39
N LEU A 82 2.23 -11.88 15.22
CA LEU A 82 2.25 -12.57 13.94
C LEU A 82 3.67 -13.00 13.56
N THR A 83 3.79 -14.25 13.14
CA THR A 83 5.00 -14.90 12.65
C THR A 83 4.78 -15.45 11.24
N GLU A 84 5.86 -15.74 10.52
CA GLU A 84 5.80 -16.30 9.16
C GLU A 84 5.15 -17.70 9.11
N SER A 85 5.11 -18.41 10.26
CA SER A 85 4.44 -19.71 10.36
C SER A 85 2.93 -19.62 10.50
N ASP A 86 2.37 -18.44 10.77
CA ASP A 86 0.93 -18.29 10.99
C ASP A 86 0.12 -18.37 9.69
N ASP A 87 -0.99 -19.11 9.71
CA ASP A 87 -1.92 -19.18 8.58
C ASP A 87 -2.46 -17.79 8.20
N GLU A 88 -2.60 -16.88 9.17
CA GLU A 88 -3.01 -15.50 8.93
C GLU A 88 -1.96 -14.71 8.14
N PHE A 89 -0.67 -14.93 8.44
CA PHE A 89 0.43 -14.35 7.68
C PHE A 89 0.43 -14.89 6.24
N ASN A 90 0.34 -16.22 6.10
CA ASN A 90 0.32 -16.89 4.80
C ASN A 90 -0.87 -16.43 3.93
N GLY A 91 -2.06 -16.28 4.53
CA GLY A 91 -3.24 -15.77 3.84
C GLY A 91 -3.11 -14.29 3.45
N TRP A 92 -2.38 -13.48 4.22
CA TRP A 92 -2.06 -12.11 3.83
C TRP A 92 -1.03 -12.06 2.69
N LEU A 93 0.02 -12.88 2.77
CA LEU A 93 1.05 -13.00 1.75
C LEU A 93 0.46 -13.46 0.41
N GLN A 94 -0.36 -14.50 0.39
CA GLN A 94 -1.04 -14.98 -0.83
C GLN A 94 -1.90 -13.88 -1.50
N ARG A 95 -2.57 -13.04 -0.70
CA ARG A 95 -3.31 -11.89 -1.24
C ARG A 95 -2.37 -10.84 -1.83
N MET A 96 -1.22 -10.60 -1.20
CA MET A 96 -0.20 -9.70 -1.75
C MET A 96 0.39 -10.24 -3.05
N GLU A 97 0.79 -11.52 -3.09
CA GLU A 97 1.33 -12.19 -4.28
C GLU A 97 0.36 -12.10 -5.45
N LYS A 98 -0.93 -12.40 -5.20
CA LYS A 98 -1.98 -12.27 -6.21
C LYS A 98 -2.11 -10.85 -6.76
N LEU A 99 -1.93 -9.81 -5.93
CA LEU A 99 -1.97 -8.41 -6.37
C LEU A 99 -0.73 -8.02 -7.19
N LEU A 100 0.42 -8.62 -6.87
CA LEU A 100 1.69 -8.39 -7.57
C LEU A 100 1.87 -9.30 -8.80
N ASN A 101 0.87 -10.15 -9.09
CA ASN A 101 0.91 -11.18 -10.12
C ASN A 101 2.10 -12.14 -9.97
N LEU A 102 2.52 -12.44 -8.73
CA LEU A 102 3.58 -13.39 -8.40
C LEU A 102 3.07 -14.84 -8.37
#